data_AF-B7AWW8-F1
#
_entry.id   AF-B7AWW8-F1
#
_cell.length_a   1.000
_cell.length_b   1.000
_cell.length_c   1.000
_cell.angle_alpha   90.00
_cell.angle_beta   90.00
_cell.angle_gamma   90.00
#
_symmetry.space_group_name_H-M   'P 1'
#
loop_
_entity.id
_entity.type
_entity.pdbx_description
1 polymer ?
#
loop_
_entity_poly.entity_id
_entity_poly.type
_entity_poly.pdbx_seq_one_letter_code
_entity_poly.pdbx_strand_id
1 'polypeptide(L)'
;MRITNTMMINNSLANIAVNKNQLSTLDTQMSTKKKINRPSEDPIIAIRALRLRSSLNEVTQYLEKNIPDANSWMKVIQGALEEGENVVSDLYKNCNQGATDSYSTEQRATLADDLQNLKETYYDQGNVDYAGRYVFSGYRTDSRLTFASEAEADNYSYSITQGLTADNFDTKYVYSNPVDVTDLESYINSTAAIPDVDRAEVYRMRLAYSDTDSNTIPVLQYQKTDASGKLVTDADGNPVMVNVADKYPIKSTTDDNAIPGDDEILYNANTGELIFGKNAYLETRNQKNLNVTYSKTNFDKGDVKPEHYLFYVRTYRQRCKGTCR
;
A
#
# COMPACT_ATOMS: atom_id res chain seq x y z
N MET A 1 -8.88 -43.22 -85.46
CA MET A 1 -7.47 -42.86 -85.19
C MET A 1 -6.66 -44.13 -84.95
N ARG A 2 -5.42 -44.22 -85.46
CA ARG A 2 -4.52 -45.37 -85.27
C ARG A 2 -3.67 -45.15 -84.02
N ILE A 3 -3.77 -46.04 -83.04
CA ILE A 3 -2.86 -46.07 -81.90
C ILE A 3 -1.53 -46.63 -82.40
N THR A 4 -0.47 -45.84 -82.36
CA THR A 4 0.88 -46.26 -82.74
C THR A 4 1.61 -46.85 -81.54
N ASN A 5 2.60 -47.72 -81.79
CA ASN A 5 3.40 -48.35 -80.73
C ASN A 5 4.06 -47.30 -79.80
N THR A 6 4.49 -46.17 -80.39
CA THR A 6 5.02 -45.00 -79.67
C THR A 6 4.00 -44.39 -78.71
N MET A 7 2.70 -44.40 -79.06
CA MET A 7 1.63 -43.88 -78.22
C MET A 7 1.35 -44.78 -77.01
N MET A 8 1.45 -46.11 -77.18
CA MET A 8 1.42 -47.07 -76.05
C MET A 8 2.62 -46.89 -75.11
N ILE A 9 3.83 -46.80 -75.67
CA ILE A 9 5.06 -46.61 -74.87
C ILE A 9 5.01 -45.30 -74.08
N ASN A 10 4.56 -44.20 -74.69
CA ASN A 10 4.42 -42.91 -74.00
C ASN A 10 3.36 -42.96 -72.89
N ASN A 11 2.25 -43.69 -73.10
CA ASN A 11 1.24 -43.86 -72.07
C ASN A 11 1.79 -44.69 -70.88
N SER A 12 2.51 -45.78 -71.15
CA SER A 12 3.20 -46.57 -70.11
C SER A 12 4.24 -45.75 -69.34
N LEU A 13 5.06 -44.95 -70.03
CA LEU A 13 6.02 -44.05 -69.40
C LEU A 13 5.34 -42.98 -68.52
N ALA A 14 4.22 -42.41 -68.98
CA ALA A 14 3.43 -41.48 -68.19
C ALA A 14 2.86 -42.15 -66.92
N ASN A 15 2.35 -43.37 -67.02
CA ASN A 15 1.85 -44.13 -65.87
C ASN A 15 2.98 -44.47 -64.88
N ILE A 16 4.16 -44.83 -65.35
CA ILE A 16 5.34 -45.07 -64.50
C ILE A 16 5.75 -43.78 -63.78
N ALA A 17 5.76 -42.65 -64.48
CA ALA A 17 6.07 -41.35 -63.88
C ALA A 17 5.06 -40.97 -62.79
N VAL A 18 3.76 -41.22 -63.00
CA VAL A 18 2.71 -41.02 -61.98
C VAL A 18 2.95 -41.91 -60.76
N ASN A 19 3.21 -43.21 -60.96
CA ASN A 19 3.47 -44.15 -59.88
C ASN A 19 4.75 -43.79 -59.09
N LYS A 20 5.79 -43.31 -59.77
CA LYS A 20 7.03 -42.85 -59.11
C LYS A 20 6.79 -41.65 -58.19
N ASN A 21 5.92 -40.72 -58.60
CA ASN A 21 5.54 -39.59 -57.76
C ASN A 21 4.73 -40.04 -56.53
N GLN A 22 3.77 -40.96 -56.71
CA GLN A 22 2.99 -41.51 -55.60
C GLN A 22 3.87 -42.24 -54.59
N LEU A 23 4.82 -43.06 -55.06
CA LEU A 23 5.80 -43.73 -54.20
C LEU A 23 6.62 -42.72 -53.41
N SER A 24 7.14 -41.67 -54.07
CA SER A 24 7.91 -40.62 -53.39
C SER A 24 7.09 -39.88 -52.32
N THR A 25 5.81 -39.63 -52.56
CA THR A 25 4.91 -39.04 -51.55
C THR A 25 4.72 -39.99 -50.36
N LEU A 26 4.48 -41.27 -50.61
CA LEU A 26 4.31 -42.27 -49.54
C LEU A 26 5.59 -42.46 -48.73
N ASP A 27 6.76 -42.51 -49.37
CA ASP A 27 8.06 -42.58 -48.71
C ASP A 27 8.28 -41.35 -47.81
N THR A 28 7.88 -40.16 -48.28
CA THR A 28 7.95 -38.92 -47.49
C THR A 28 7.02 -38.96 -46.28
N GLN A 29 5.78 -39.44 -46.46
CA GLN A 29 4.83 -39.61 -45.35
C GLN A 29 5.30 -40.66 -44.35
N MET A 30 5.93 -41.75 -44.82
CA MET A 30 6.48 -42.80 -43.97
C MET A 30 7.67 -42.31 -43.16
N SER A 31 8.57 -41.54 -43.78
CA SER A 31 9.72 -40.93 -43.10
C SER A 31 9.30 -39.88 -42.07
N THR A 32 8.39 -38.97 -42.45
CA THR A 32 7.98 -37.86 -41.57
C THR A 32 6.89 -38.23 -40.58
N LYS A 33 6.19 -39.35 -40.80
CA LYS A 33 4.96 -39.77 -40.09
C LYS A 33 3.85 -38.70 -40.11
N LYS A 34 3.90 -37.77 -41.06
CA LYS A 34 2.91 -36.70 -41.22
C LYS A 34 2.05 -36.99 -42.44
N LYS A 35 0.74 -36.83 -42.28
CA LYS A 35 -0.23 -36.94 -43.39
C LYS A 35 0.04 -35.90 -44.49
N ILE A 36 0.44 -34.69 -44.09
CA ILE A 36 0.78 -33.58 -44.97
C ILE A 36 2.10 -32.96 -44.52
N ASN A 37 2.94 -32.60 -45.48
CA ASN A 37 4.23 -31.96 -45.23
C ASN A 37 4.24 -30.51 -45.74
N ARG A 38 3.45 -30.20 -46.77
CA ARG A 38 3.33 -28.87 -47.35
C ARG A 38 1.86 -28.41 -47.35
N PRO A 39 1.55 -27.14 -47.06
CA PRO A 39 0.17 -26.63 -47.10
C PRO A 39 -0.50 -26.76 -48.48
N SER A 40 0.29 -26.86 -49.55
CA SER A 40 -0.19 -27.06 -50.93
C SER A 40 -0.78 -28.46 -51.18
N GLU A 41 -0.48 -29.46 -50.34
CA GLU A 41 -0.95 -30.85 -50.51
C GLU A 41 -2.41 -31.01 -50.08
N ASP A 42 -2.82 -30.37 -48.98
CA ASP A 42 -4.21 -30.24 -48.56
C ASP A 42 -4.37 -28.98 -47.68
N PRO A 43 -4.94 -27.88 -48.22
CA PRO A 43 -5.07 -26.64 -47.47
C PRO A 43 -6.06 -26.74 -46.30
N ILE A 44 -7.06 -27.62 -46.37
CA ILE A 44 -8.10 -27.77 -45.34
C ILE A 44 -7.49 -28.47 -44.11
N ILE A 45 -6.80 -29.58 -44.33
CA ILE A 45 -6.10 -30.29 -43.24
C ILE A 45 -4.97 -29.41 -42.68
N ALA A 46 -4.25 -28.68 -43.53
CA ALA A 46 -3.19 -27.77 -43.09
C ALA A 46 -3.71 -26.68 -42.14
N ILE A 47 -4.81 -26.01 -42.48
CA ILE A 47 -5.41 -24.97 -41.63
C ILE A 47 -5.84 -25.56 -40.28
N ARG A 48 -6.50 -26.73 -40.28
CA ARG A 48 -6.93 -27.39 -39.05
C ARG A 48 -5.74 -27.79 -38.16
N ALA A 49 -4.69 -28.34 -38.77
CA ALA A 49 -3.48 -28.73 -38.06
C ALA A 49 -2.74 -27.52 -37.46
N LEU A 50 -2.68 -26.38 -38.18
CA LEU A 50 -2.08 -25.15 -37.69
C LEU A 50 -2.87 -24.57 -36.50
N ARG A 51 -4.21 -24.53 -36.60
CA ARG A 51 -5.06 -24.12 -35.48
C ARG A 51 -4.83 -24.97 -34.25
N LEU A 52 -4.83 -26.30 -34.41
CA LEU A 52 -4.57 -27.22 -33.31
C LEU A 52 -3.19 -27.00 -32.69
N ARG A 53 -2.15 -26.74 -33.49
CA ARG A 53 -0.81 -26.40 -32.97
C ARG A 53 -0.78 -25.08 -32.22
N SER A 54 -1.50 -24.05 -32.69
CA SER A 54 -1.61 -22.78 -31.96
C SER A 54 -2.27 -23.00 -30.61
N SER A 55 -3.43 -23.67 -30.59
CA SER A 55 -4.13 -23.99 -29.35
C SER A 55 -3.29 -24.88 -28.41
N LEU A 56 -2.54 -25.83 -28.96
CA LEU A 56 -1.62 -26.64 -28.16
C LEU A 56 -0.53 -25.76 -27.54
N ASN A 57 0.12 -24.89 -28.32
CA ASN A 57 1.15 -23.99 -27.81
C ASN A 57 0.61 -23.06 -26.72
N GLU A 58 -0.60 -22.52 -26.89
CA GLU A 58 -1.29 -21.72 -25.87
C GLU A 58 -1.51 -22.53 -24.59
N VAL A 59 -2.08 -23.74 -24.70
CA VAL A 59 -2.30 -24.63 -23.55
C VAL A 59 -0.97 -25.01 -22.87
N THR A 60 0.06 -25.32 -23.64
CA THR A 60 1.41 -25.61 -23.14
C THR A 60 1.98 -24.41 -22.39
N GLN A 61 1.83 -23.19 -22.90
CA GLN A 61 2.27 -21.98 -22.19
C GLN A 61 1.53 -21.80 -20.85
N TYR A 62 0.22 -22.03 -20.83
CA TYR A 62 -0.54 -21.96 -19.58
C TYR A 62 -0.08 -23.01 -18.56
N LEU A 63 0.08 -24.25 -19.01
CA LEU A 63 0.38 -25.39 -18.14
C LEU A 63 1.83 -25.39 -17.64
N GLU A 64 2.78 -25.03 -18.50
CA GLU A 64 4.22 -25.12 -18.19
C GLU A 64 4.80 -23.83 -17.61
N LYS A 65 4.20 -22.67 -17.88
CA LYS A 65 4.73 -21.37 -17.41
C LYS A 65 3.76 -20.64 -16.50
N ASN A 66 2.59 -20.25 -17.01
CA ASN A 66 1.72 -19.33 -16.29
C ASN A 66 1.18 -19.93 -14.97
N ILE A 67 0.80 -21.22 -14.96
CA ILE A 67 0.31 -21.89 -13.74
C ILE A 67 1.44 -22.07 -12.71
N PRO A 68 2.64 -22.60 -13.06
CA PRO A 68 3.77 -22.66 -12.14
C PRO A 68 4.21 -21.30 -11.60
N ASP A 69 4.20 -20.26 -12.44
CA ASP A 69 4.55 -18.89 -12.04
C ASP A 69 3.51 -18.35 -11.03
N ALA A 70 2.21 -18.52 -11.32
CA ALA A 70 1.15 -18.13 -10.39
C ALA A 70 1.20 -18.92 -9.07
N ASN A 71 1.53 -20.21 -9.11
CA ASN A 71 1.69 -21.04 -7.92
C ASN A 71 2.91 -20.57 -7.10
N SER A 72 4.01 -20.22 -7.75
CA SER A 72 5.20 -19.69 -7.08
C SER A 72 4.92 -18.33 -6.44
N TRP A 73 4.21 -17.45 -7.15
CA TRP A 73 3.73 -16.17 -6.61
C TRP A 73 2.87 -16.38 -5.36
N MET A 74 1.91 -17.31 -5.42
CA MET A 74 1.03 -17.63 -4.29
C MET A 74 1.80 -18.20 -3.09
N LYS A 75 2.81 -19.06 -3.33
CA LYS A 75 3.67 -19.60 -2.27
C LYS A 75 4.46 -18.52 -1.56
N VAL A 76 4.96 -17.51 -2.29
CA VAL A 76 5.64 -16.37 -1.68
C VAL A 76 4.70 -15.55 -0.82
N ILE A 77 3.48 -15.26 -1.31
CA ILE A 77 2.44 -14.60 -0.50
C ILE A 77 2.16 -15.40 0.77
N GLN A 78 1.93 -16.71 0.64
CA GLN A 78 1.60 -17.57 1.77
C GLN A 78 2.74 -17.57 2.82
N GLY A 79 3.99 -17.73 2.38
CA GLY A 79 5.13 -17.73 3.29
C GLY A 79 5.30 -16.39 4.02
N ALA A 80 5.13 -15.27 3.32
CA ALA A 80 5.23 -13.95 3.95
C ALA A 80 4.07 -13.68 4.92
N LEU A 81 2.86 -14.19 4.64
CA LEU A 81 1.72 -14.09 5.56
C LEU A 81 1.89 -14.97 6.80
N GLU A 82 2.39 -16.19 6.64
CA GLU A 82 2.68 -17.11 7.76
C GLU A 82 3.74 -16.51 8.69
N GLU A 83 4.82 -15.95 8.13
CA GLU A 83 5.83 -15.25 8.92
C GLU A 83 5.24 -14.00 9.60
N GLY A 84 4.42 -13.22 8.89
CA GLY A 84 3.72 -12.08 9.45
C GLY A 84 2.79 -12.47 10.62
N GLU A 85 2.08 -13.59 10.53
CA GLU A 85 1.25 -14.13 11.61
C GLU A 85 2.09 -14.52 12.83
N ASN A 86 3.22 -15.19 12.63
CA ASN A 86 4.14 -15.55 13.71
C ASN A 86 4.66 -14.31 14.45
N VAL A 87 5.10 -13.29 13.70
CA VAL A 87 5.58 -12.02 14.26
C VAL A 87 4.50 -11.32 15.08
N VAL A 88 3.24 -11.28 14.60
CA VAL A 88 2.12 -10.69 15.35
C VAL A 88 1.79 -11.48 16.61
N SER A 89 1.84 -12.81 16.53
CA SER A 89 1.67 -13.68 17.71
C SER A 89 2.75 -13.39 18.76
N ASP A 90 3.99 -13.20 18.35
CA ASP A 90 5.10 -12.93 19.27
C ASP A 90 5.04 -11.50 19.82
N LEU A 91 4.65 -10.51 19.03
CA LEU A 91 4.31 -9.17 19.50
C LEU A 91 3.26 -9.22 20.60
N TYR A 92 2.17 -9.98 20.40
CA TYR A 92 1.11 -10.12 21.41
C TYR A 92 1.62 -10.78 22.70
N LYS A 93 2.45 -11.82 22.61
CA LYS A 93 3.08 -12.46 23.78
C LYS A 93 3.96 -11.48 24.54
N ASN A 94 4.81 -10.73 23.84
CA ASN A 94 5.70 -9.75 24.44
C ASN A 94 4.91 -8.61 25.11
N CYS A 95 3.87 -8.07 24.45
CA CYS A 95 2.99 -7.07 25.06
C CYS A 95 2.34 -7.58 26.36
N ASN A 96 1.87 -8.83 26.40
CA ASN A 96 1.29 -9.41 27.62
C ASN A 96 2.33 -9.60 28.74
N GLN A 97 3.56 -9.98 28.40
CA GLN A 97 4.65 -10.04 29.38
C GLN A 97 4.95 -8.66 29.95
N GLY A 98 5.03 -7.63 29.09
CA GLY A 98 5.31 -6.25 29.49
C GLY A 98 4.22 -5.61 30.33
N ALA A 99 2.96 -6.01 30.13
CA ALA A 99 1.82 -5.58 30.93
C ALA A 99 1.81 -6.15 32.35
N THR A 100 2.68 -7.13 32.67
CA THR A 100 2.75 -7.73 34.00
C THR A 100 3.68 -6.92 34.92
N ASP A 101 3.25 -6.66 36.15
CA ASP A 101 3.99 -5.85 37.14
C ASP A 101 5.20 -6.54 37.78
N SER A 102 5.47 -7.80 37.43
CA SER A 102 6.62 -8.56 37.94
C SER A 102 7.96 -8.21 37.28
N TYR A 103 7.96 -7.47 36.17
CA TYR A 103 9.18 -7.13 35.43
C TYR A 103 9.78 -5.81 35.90
N SER A 104 11.11 -5.76 36.02
CA SER A 104 11.83 -4.53 36.35
C SER A 104 11.80 -3.53 35.18
N THR A 105 12.10 -2.26 35.46
CA THR A 105 12.19 -1.21 34.44
C THR A 105 13.21 -1.55 33.34
N GLU A 106 14.35 -2.14 33.70
CA GLU A 106 15.38 -2.57 32.75
C GLU A 106 14.88 -3.70 31.84
N GLN A 107 14.18 -4.69 32.41
CA GLN A 107 13.59 -5.78 31.62
C GLN A 107 12.49 -5.28 30.68
N ARG A 108 11.69 -4.29 31.11
CA ARG A 108 10.69 -3.64 30.27
C ARG A 108 11.32 -2.83 29.13
N ALA A 109 12.49 -2.23 29.35
CA ALA A 109 13.22 -1.54 28.30
C ALA A 109 13.72 -2.52 27.22
N THR A 110 14.33 -3.64 27.61
CA THR A 110 14.73 -4.70 26.66
C THR A 110 13.54 -5.24 25.87
N LEU A 111 12.40 -5.46 26.54
CA LEU A 111 11.19 -5.92 25.87
C LEU A 111 10.66 -4.89 24.86
N ALA A 112 10.79 -3.58 25.15
CA ALA A 112 10.43 -2.53 24.21
C ALA A 112 11.32 -2.53 22.96
N ASP A 113 12.62 -2.77 23.12
CA ASP A 113 13.56 -2.94 22.00
C ASP A 113 13.18 -4.16 21.15
N ASP A 114 12.83 -5.29 21.78
CA ASP A 114 12.36 -6.49 21.08
C ASP A 114 11.05 -6.23 20.30
N LEU A 115 10.11 -5.48 20.88
CA LEU A 115 8.87 -5.08 20.20
C LEU A 115 9.16 -4.20 18.97
N GLN A 116 10.13 -3.28 19.07
CA GLN A 116 10.56 -2.45 17.95
C GLN A 116 11.19 -3.29 16.83
N ASN A 117 12.04 -4.26 17.17
CA ASN A 117 12.63 -5.20 16.20
C ASN A 117 11.57 -6.08 15.50
N LEU A 118 10.59 -6.59 16.26
CA LEU A 118 9.48 -7.37 15.71
C LEU A 118 8.60 -6.53 14.78
N LYS A 119 8.34 -5.27 15.14
CA LYS A 119 7.64 -4.30 14.27
C LYS A 119 8.40 -4.11 12.96
N GLU A 120 9.71 -3.94 12.99
CA GLU A 120 10.53 -3.81 11.78
C GLU A 120 10.47 -5.07 10.92
N THR A 121 10.59 -6.24 11.54
CA THR A 121 10.47 -7.55 10.86
C THR A 121 9.10 -7.70 10.16
N TYR A 122 8.02 -7.25 10.81
CA TYR A 122 6.68 -7.27 10.21
C TYR A 122 6.61 -6.40 8.94
N TYR A 123 7.17 -5.19 8.98
CA TYR A 123 7.22 -4.32 7.80
C TYR A 123 8.11 -4.88 6.69
N ASP A 124 9.17 -5.61 7.04
CA ASP A 124 10.02 -6.30 6.07
C ASP A 124 9.26 -7.41 5.34
N GLN A 125 8.36 -8.15 6.01
CA GLN A 125 7.46 -9.10 5.33
C GLN A 125 6.54 -8.39 4.32
N GLY A 126 6.11 -7.16 4.63
CA GLY A 126 5.36 -6.31 3.68
C GLY A 126 6.15 -5.91 2.43
N ASN A 127 7.48 -5.99 2.47
CA ASN A 127 8.37 -5.67 1.36
C ASN A 127 8.87 -6.88 0.57
N VAL A 128 8.32 -8.07 0.81
CA VAL A 128 8.69 -9.29 0.06
C VAL A 128 8.36 -9.11 -1.43
N ASP A 129 9.31 -9.49 -2.29
CA ASP A 129 9.16 -9.46 -3.73
C ASP A 129 9.25 -10.85 -4.36
N TYR A 130 8.62 -10.98 -5.53
CA TYR A 130 8.81 -12.12 -6.40
C TYR A 130 9.12 -11.64 -7.82
N ALA A 131 10.29 -12.02 -8.31
CA ALA A 131 10.79 -11.62 -9.63
C ALA A 131 10.79 -10.09 -9.86
N GLY A 132 11.15 -9.32 -8.83
CA GLY A 132 11.23 -7.85 -8.90
C GLY A 132 9.87 -7.15 -8.83
N ARG A 133 8.81 -7.87 -8.42
CA ARG A 133 7.49 -7.31 -8.16
C ARG A 133 7.11 -7.54 -6.70
N TYR A 134 6.79 -6.47 -6.00
CA TYR A 134 6.35 -6.52 -4.61
C TYR A 134 4.95 -7.12 -4.52
N VAL A 135 4.76 -8.05 -3.58
CA VAL A 135 3.51 -8.83 -3.49
C VAL A 135 2.39 -8.10 -2.72
N PHE A 136 2.74 -7.18 -1.81
CA PHE A 136 1.78 -6.46 -0.95
C PHE A 136 1.59 -4.97 -1.32
N SER A 137 2.17 -4.48 -2.41
CA SER A 137 2.04 -3.07 -2.84
C SER A 137 0.83 -2.81 -3.75
N GLY A 138 -0.12 -3.74 -3.82
CA GLY A 138 -1.34 -3.62 -4.61
C GLY A 138 -1.05 -3.45 -6.11
N TYR A 139 -1.54 -2.36 -6.70
CA TYR A 139 -1.30 -2.07 -8.13
C TYR A 139 0.15 -1.64 -8.42
N ARG A 140 0.84 -1.05 -7.45
CA ARG A 140 2.19 -0.47 -7.61
C ARG A 140 3.27 -1.51 -7.33
N THR A 141 3.26 -2.57 -8.10
CA THR A 141 4.19 -3.71 -7.92
C THR A 141 5.66 -3.35 -8.12
N ASP A 142 5.95 -2.19 -8.72
CA ASP A 142 7.29 -1.64 -8.99
C ASP A 142 7.90 -0.91 -7.79
N SER A 143 7.13 -0.66 -6.74
CA SER A 143 7.60 0.06 -5.55
C SER A 143 7.31 -0.70 -4.26
N ARG A 144 8.32 -0.69 -3.39
CA ARG A 144 8.27 -1.20 -2.01
C ARG A 144 7.21 -0.49 -1.17
N LEU A 145 6.74 -1.17 -0.13
CA LEU A 145 5.76 -0.63 0.81
C LEU A 145 6.37 0.46 1.71
N THR A 146 7.61 0.29 2.16
CA THR A 146 8.31 1.23 3.07
C THR A 146 9.48 1.96 2.40
N PHE A 147 9.97 3.06 2.99
CA PHE A 147 11.19 3.70 2.50
C PHE A 147 12.44 2.85 2.77
N ALA A 148 13.31 2.70 1.76
CA ALA A 148 14.54 1.90 1.86
C ALA A 148 15.60 2.51 2.79
N SER A 149 15.62 3.84 2.80
CA SER A 149 16.63 4.66 3.44
C SER A 149 16.09 6.07 3.63
N GLU A 150 16.60 6.76 4.64
CA GLU A 150 16.31 8.18 4.90
C GLU A 150 16.68 9.06 3.69
N ALA A 151 17.78 8.73 3.00
CA ALA A 151 18.20 9.45 1.80
C ALA A 151 17.19 9.37 0.64
N GLU A 152 16.43 8.27 0.54
CA GLU A 152 15.32 8.14 -0.41
C GLU A 152 14.14 8.98 0.05
N ALA A 153 13.76 8.86 1.32
CA ALA A 153 12.66 9.61 1.95
C ALA A 153 12.81 11.12 1.82
N ASP A 154 14.01 11.65 2.06
CA ASP A 154 14.34 13.07 2.00
C ASP A 154 14.07 13.74 0.64
N ASN A 155 14.04 12.96 -0.44
CA ASN A 155 13.81 13.50 -1.78
C ASN A 155 12.34 13.85 -2.03
N TYR A 156 11.44 13.41 -1.14
CA TYR A 156 10.01 13.54 -1.32
C TYR A 156 9.38 14.38 -0.22
N SER A 157 8.44 15.22 -0.62
CA SER A 157 7.49 15.87 0.29
C SER A 157 6.09 15.42 -0.11
N TYR A 158 5.28 15.07 0.89
CA TYR A 158 3.92 14.61 0.67
C TYR A 158 2.94 15.56 1.34
N SER A 159 1.94 16.01 0.57
CA SER A 159 0.68 16.50 1.12
C SER A 159 -0.29 15.33 1.12
N ILE A 160 -0.67 14.89 2.32
CA ILE A 160 -1.42 13.66 2.57
C ILE A 160 -2.84 14.06 2.96
N THR A 161 -3.84 13.50 2.29
CA THR A 161 -5.24 13.65 2.66
C THR A 161 -5.76 12.33 3.21
N GLN A 162 -6.06 12.33 4.50
CA GLN A 162 -6.58 11.19 5.23
C GLN A 162 -8.09 11.34 5.42
N GLY A 163 -8.85 10.35 4.96
CA GLY A 163 -10.27 10.23 5.28
C GLY A 163 -10.44 9.66 6.68
N LEU A 164 -11.20 10.36 7.51
CA LEU A 164 -11.46 10.05 8.90
C LEU A 164 -12.98 10.05 9.13
N THR A 165 -13.44 9.24 10.07
CA THR A 165 -14.84 9.12 10.47
C THR A 165 -15.02 9.41 11.95
N ALA A 166 -16.27 9.42 12.41
CA ALA A 166 -16.59 9.63 13.82
C ALA A 166 -15.94 8.61 14.77
N ASP A 167 -15.58 7.42 14.27
CA ASP A 167 -14.94 6.35 15.05
C ASP A 167 -13.46 6.62 15.33
N ASN A 168 -12.84 7.57 14.60
CA ASN A 168 -11.45 7.96 14.82
C ASN A 168 -11.27 8.96 15.96
N PHE A 169 -12.35 9.40 16.60
CA PHE A 169 -12.29 10.24 17.79
C PHE A 169 -12.05 9.38 19.04
N ASP A 170 -11.04 9.75 19.80
CA ASP A 170 -10.65 9.16 21.08
C ASP A 170 -10.64 10.25 22.17
N THR A 171 -10.68 9.84 23.44
CA THR A 171 -10.59 10.75 24.60
C THR A 171 -9.22 10.59 25.25
N LYS A 172 -8.52 11.70 25.48
CA LYS A 172 -7.24 11.73 26.19
C LYS A 172 -7.43 12.47 27.51
N TYR A 173 -6.89 11.92 28.60
CA TYR A 173 -6.74 12.67 29.83
C TYR A 173 -5.44 13.46 29.77
N VAL A 174 -5.57 14.76 29.99
CA VAL A 174 -4.48 15.72 30.01
C VAL A 174 -4.32 16.22 31.44
N TYR A 175 -3.08 16.40 31.86
CA TYR A 175 -2.75 16.84 33.21
C TYR A 175 -2.09 18.20 33.15
N SER A 176 -2.63 19.16 33.90
CA SER A 176 -2.00 20.45 34.15
C SER A 176 -1.31 20.43 35.52
N ASN A 177 -0.20 21.14 35.64
CA ASN A 177 0.68 21.15 36.82
C ASN A 177 1.29 19.77 37.15
N PRO A 178 2.08 19.16 36.24
CA PRO A 178 2.70 17.88 36.53
C PRO A 178 3.67 17.99 37.70
N VAL A 179 3.53 17.10 38.68
CA VAL A 179 4.52 16.91 39.74
C VAL A 179 5.60 15.97 39.21
N ASP A 180 6.84 16.44 39.14
CA ASP A 180 7.97 15.61 38.75
C ASP A 180 8.35 14.66 39.89
N VAL A 181 8.09 13.37 39.69
CA VAL A 181 8.41 12.30 40.65
C VAL A 181 9.91 12.10 40.83
N THR A 182 10.75 12.62 39.94
CA THR A 182 12.21 12.54 40.06
C THR A 182 12.80 13.67 40.91
N ASP A 183 12.06 14.77 41.11
CA ASP A 183 12.45 15.92 41.94
C ASP A 183 11.73 15.94 43.31
N LEU A 184 11.57 14.75 43.91
CA LEU A 184 10.94 14.59 45.23
C LEU A 184 11.62 15.45 46.31
N GLU A 185 12.94 15.67 46.22
CA GLU A 185 13.70 16.44 47.21
C GLU A 185 13.33 17.93 47.24
N SER A 186 13.01 18.53 46.08
CA SER A 186 12.55 19.92 45.98
C SER A 186 11.16 20.10 46.61
N TYR A 187 10.25 19.15 46.39
CA TYR A 187 8.91 19.18 46.97
C TYR A 187 8.88 18.91 48.48
N ILE A 188 9.77 18.05 48.99
CA ILE A 188 9.86 17.75 50.44
C ILE A 188 10.43 18.95 51.23
N ASN A 189 11.40 19.67 50.66
CA ASN A 189 12.05 20.81 51.32
C ASN A 189 11.33 22.15 51.11
N SER A 190 10.29 22.17 50.26
CA SER A 190 9.46 23.33 50.00
C SER A 190 8.37 23.48 51.06
N THR A 191 8.14 24.72 51.53
CA THR A 191 6.97 25.05 52.38
C THR A 191 5.72 25.36 51.55
N ALA A 192 5.81 25.36 50.22
CA ALA A 192 4.68 25.56 49.34
C ALA A 192 3.82 24.28 49.28
N ALA A 193 2.51 24.45 49.20
CA ALA A 193 1.60 23.32 48.97
C ALA A 193 1.98 22.62 47.66
N ILE A 194 2.01 21.29 47.67
CA ILE A 194 2.17 20.49 46.46
C ILE A 194 1.02 20.89 45.52
N PRO A 195 1.30 21.30 44.27
CA PRO A 195 0.24 21.69 43.36
C PRO A 195 -0.68 20.50 43.10
N ASP A 196 -1.99 20.73 43.20
CA ASP A 196 -2.98 19.74 42.80
C ASP A 196 -2.85 19.49 41.30
N VAL A 197 -2.72 18.21 40.93
CA VAL A 197 -2.69 17.80 39.53
C VAL A 197 -4.12 17.82 39.01
N ASP A 198 -4.44 18.86 38.25
CA ASP A 198 -5.73 18.99 37.60
C ASP A 198 -5.78 18.07 36.38
N ARG A 199 -6.87 17.29 36.27
CA ARG A 199 -7.13 16.39 35.13
C ARG A 199 -8.25 16.95 34.28
N ALA A 200 -7.96 17.19 33.00
CA ALA A 200 -8.94 17.53 31.99
C ALA A 200 -9.13 16.38 31.00
N GLU A 201 -10.37 16.18 30.54
CA GLU A 201 -10.69 15.27 29.44
C GLU A 201 -10.73 16.09 28.15
N VAL A 202 -9.93 15.69 27.15
CA VAL A 202 -9.89 16.34 25.84
C VAL A 202 -10.21 15.32 24.73
N TYR A 203 -10.82 15.79 23.66
CA TYR A 203 -11.13 14.96 22.49
C TYR A 203 -9.97 15.01 21.50
N ARG A 204 -9.51 13.86 21.02
CA ARG A 204 -8.38 13.74 20.10
C ARG A 204 -8.77 12.96 18.83
N MET A 205 -8.15 13.34 17.73
CA MET A 205 -8.05 12.53 16.52
C MET A 205 -6.57 12.34 16.14
N ARG A 206 -6.17 11.10 15.81
CA ARG A 206 -4.79 10.77 15.41
C ARG A 206 -4.64 10.78 13.89
N LEU A 207 -3.57 11.40 13.40
CA LEU A 207 -3.15 11.30 12.01
C LEU A 207 -2.37 10.00 11.78
N ALA A 208 -2.24 9.59 10.52
CA ALA A 208 -1.53 8.36 10.18
C ALA A 208 -0.01 8.43 10.42
N TYR A 209 0.55 9.63 10.59
CA TYR A 209 1.98 9.83 10.84
C TYR A 209 2.21 10.83 11.96
N SER A 210 3.23 10.57 12.78
CA SER A 210 3.89 11.52 13.68
C SER A 210 4.94 12.34 12.90
N ASP A 211 5.53 13.34 13.57
CA ASP A 211 6.62 14.19 13.04
C ASP A 211 6.29 14.82 11.68
N THR A 212 5.10 15.42 11.66
CA THR A 212 4.56 16.18 10.53
C THR A 212 5.19 17.57 10.46
N ASP A 213 5.03 18.26 9.33
CA ASP A 213 5.63 19.60 9.15
C ASP A 213 4.95 20.62 10.07
N SER A 214 5.68 21.09 11.09
CA SER A 214 5.20 22.03 12.10
C SER A 214 4.88 23.42 11.55
N ASN A 215 5.41 23.77 10.36
CA ASN A 215 5.14 25.06 9.72
C ASN A 215 3.83 25.06 8.93
N THR A 216 3.24 23.88 8.69
CA THR A 216 2.01 23.75 7.92
C THR A 216 0.86 23.35 8.84
N ILE A 217 -0.13 24.23 8.98
CA ILE A 217 -1.37 23.91 9.69
C ILE A 217 -2.20 22.95 8.82
N PRO A 218 -2.70 21.83 9.37
CA PRO A 218 -3.50 20.88 8.61
C PRO A 218 -4.84 21.51 8.21
N VAL A 219 -5.30 21.17 7.01
CA VAL A 219 -6.61 21.60 6.51
C VAL A 219 -7.62 20.51 6.82
N LEU A 220 -8.60 20.83 7.67
CA LEU A 220 -9.67 19.93 8.05
C LEU A 220 -10.95 20.30 7.29
N GLN A 221 -11.44 19.41 6.43
CA GLN A 221 -12.62 19.65 5.60
C GLN A 221 -13.63 18.52 5.73
N TYR A 222 -14.91 18.84 5.57
CA TYR A 222 -15.99 17.85 5.47
C TYR A 222 -16.91 18.18 4.31
N GLN A 223 -17.68 17.20 3.86
CA GLN A 223 -18.67 17.42 2.80
C GLN A 223 -19.94 18.02 3.38
N LYS A 224 -20.38 19.14 2.82
CA LYS A 224 -21.61 19.82 3.26
C LYS A 224 -22.81 18.92 3.02
N THR A 225 -23.65 18.79 4.05
CA THR A 225 -24.96 18.13 3.95
C THR A 225 -26.09 19.14 4.10
N ASP A 226 -27.21 18.89 3.42
CA ASP A 226 -28.45 19.63 3.65
C ASP A 226 -29.16 19.15 4.93
N ALA A 227 -30.23 19.83 5.32
CA ALA A 227 -31.03 19.47 6.51
C ALA A 227 -31.67 18.07 6.43
N SER A 228 -31.66 17.43 5.25
CA SER A 228 -32.15 16.07 5.02
C SER A 228 -31.02 15.02 5.05
N GLY A 229 -29.77 15.43 5.27
CA GLY A 229 -28.59 14.58 5.32
C GLY A 229 -28.04 14.16 3.96
N LYS A 230 -28.48 14.81 2.86
CA LYS A 230 -27.97 14.59 1.50
C LYS A 230 -26.79 15.53 1.21
N LEU A 231 -25.80 15.04 0.47
CA LEU A 231 -24.62 15.81 0.08
C LEU A 231 -25.02 16.99 -0.83
N VAL A 232 -24.55 18.18 -0.49
CA VAL A 232 -24.69 19.38 -1.33
C VAL A 232 -23.61 19.33 -2.40
N THR A 233 -24.02 19.33 -3.67
CA THR A 233 -23.12 19.38 -4.81
C THR A 233 -23.09 20.76 -5.45
N ASP A 234 -21.98 21.11 -6.08
CA ASP A 234 -21.87 22.27 -6.95
C ASP A 234 -22.61 22.06 -8.28
N ALA A 235 -22.53 23.06 -9.18
CA ALA A 235 -23.16 23.03 -10.50
C ALA A 235 -22.60 21.91 -11.41
N ASP A 236 -21.40 21.41 -11.12
CA ASP A 236 -20.69 20.37 -11.87
C ASP A 236 -20.90 18.97 -11.26
N GLY A 237 -21.63 18.87 -10.15
CA GLY A 237 -21.94 17.62 -9.46
C GLY A 237 -20.89 17.17 -8.45
N ASN A 238 -19.87 17.99 -8.14
CA ASN A 238 -18.87 17.69 -7.12
C ASN A 238 -19.38 18.11 -5.73
N PRO A 239 -19.06 17.37 -4.66
CA PRO A 239 -19.47 17.72 -3.30
C PRO A 239 -18.81 19.02 -2.83
N VAL A 240 -19.60 19.91 -2.25
CA VAL A 240 -19.10 21.16 -1.66
C VAL A 240 -18.39 20.85 -0.33
N MET A 241 -17.10 21.20 -0.24
CA MET A 241 -16.29 21.03 0.97
C MET A 241 -16.40 22.27 1.87
N VAL A 242 -16.50 22.06 3.18
CA VAL A 242 -16.47 23.14 4.19
C VAL A 242 -15.21 23.00 5.02
N ASN A 243 -14.47 24.10 5.20
CA ASN A 243 -13.28 24.12 6.04
C ASN A 243 -13.69 24.35 7.50
N VAL A 244 -13.26 23.47 8.40
CA VAL A 244 -13.55 23.60 9.83
C VAL A 244 -12.84 24.81 10.43
N ALA A 245 -11.67 25.18 9.89
CA ALA A 245 -10.88 26.32 10.35
C ALA A 245 -11.61 27.67 10.24
N ASP A 246 -12.63 27.78 9.37
CA ASP A 246 -13.41 29.01 9.20
C ASP A 246 -14.26 29.34 10.44
N LYS A 247 -14.63 28.32 11.22
CA LYS A 247 -15.42 28.46 12.46
C LYS A 247 -14.59 28.16 13.71
N TYR A 248 -13.73 27.16 13.64
CA TYR A 248 -12.90 26.70 14.76
C TYR A 248 -11.42 26.77 14.36
N PRO A 249 -10.70 27.85 14.73
CA PRO A 249 -9.32 28.03 14.30
C PRO A 249 -8.44 26.87 14.79
N ILE A 250 -7.57 26.39 13.90
CA ILE A 250 -6.57 25.36 14.20
C ILE A 250 -5.24 26.07 14.55
N LYS A 251 -4.72 25.84 15.75
CA LYS A 251 -3.44 26.39 16.22
C LYS A 251 -2.42 25.28 16.43
N SER A 252 -1.15 25.55 16.16
CA SER A 252 -0.07 24.59 16.46
C SER A 252 0.30 24.62 17.94
N THR A 253 0.60 23.47 18.53
CA THR A 253 1.13 23.31 19.88
C THR A 253 2.27 22.30 19.88
N THR A 254 3.25 22.50 20.76
CA THR A 254 4.31 21.51 21.05
C THR A 254 4.09 20.83 22.41
N ASP A 255 3.08 21.27 23.16
CA ASP A 255 2.75 20.71 24.47
C ASP A 255 1.79 19.53 24.30
N ASP A 256 2.24 18.35 24.73
CA ASP A 256 1.47 17.11 24.71
C ASP A 256 0.26 17.16 25.67
N ASN A 257 0.31 18.03 26.67
CA ASN A 257 -0.73 18.26 27.67
C ASN A 257 -1.47 19.59 27.45
N ALA A 258 -1.51 20.08 26.22
CA ALA A 258 -2.28 21.28 25.91
C ALA A 258 -3.79 21.02 26.02
N ILE A 259 -4.50 21.94 26.69
CA ILE A 259 -5.96 21.93 26.80
C ILE A 259 -6.51 22.98 25.82
N PRO A 260 -7.30 22.59 24.81
CA PRO A 260 -7.93 23.54 23.90
C PRO A 260 -9.06 24.31 24.61
N GLY A 261 -9.27 25.57 24.24
CA GLY A 261 -10.53 26.26 24.49
C GLY A 261 -11.71 25.62 23.76
N ASP A 262 -12.94 25.91 24.19
CA ASP A 262 -14.16 25.25 23.68
C ASP A 262 -14.37 25.37 22.16
N ASP A 263 -13.93 26.49 21.57
CA ASP A 263 -14.09 26.83 20.15
C ASP A 263 -12.77 26.83 19.36
N GLU A 264 -11.78 26.03 19.76
CA GLU A 264 -10.53 25.90 19.01
C GLU A 264 -10.07 24.44 18.85
N ILE A 265 -9.13 24.25 17.93
CA ILE A 265 -8.48 22.96 17.69
C ILE A 265 -6.98 23.18 17.82
N LEU A 266 -6.30 22.33 18.59
CA LEU A 266 -4.86 22.32 18.71
C LEU A 266 -4.28 21.20 17.86
N TYR A 267 -3.21 21.49 17.14
CA TYR A 267 -2.47 20.56 16.31
C TYR A 267 -1.08 20.36 16.89
N ASN A 268 -0.76 19.12 17.27
CA ASN A 268 0.59 18.76 17.70
C ASN A 268 1.29 18.03 16.55
N ALA A 269 2.27 18.70 15.95
CA ALA A 269 2.99 18.20 14.79
C ALA A 269 3.91 17.02 15.12
N ASN A 270 4.46 16.97 16.34
CA ASN A 270 5.36 15.92 16.80
C ASN A 270 4.60 14.61 16.96
N THR A 271 3.48 14.63 17.67
CA THR A 271 2.68 13.43 17.92
C THR A 271 1.70 13.10 16.78
N GLY A 272 1.45 14.05 15.87
CA GLY A 272 0.47 13.88 14.78
C GLY A 272 -0.97 13.89 15.30
N GLU A 273 -1.26 14.73 16.29
CA GLU A 273 -2.54 14.76 17.00
C GLU A 273 -3.32 16.05 16.73
N LEU A 274 -4.63 15.93 16.53
CA LEU A 274 -5.57 17.03 16.56
C LEU A 274 -6.42 16.94 17.83
N ILE A 275 -6.34 17.95 18.69
CA ILE A 275 -7.04 18.05 19.96
C ILE A 275 -8.17 19.07 19.81
N PHE A 276 -9.40 18.66 20.09
CA PHE A 276 -10.60 19.44 19.83
C PHE A 276 -11.17 20.01 21.12
N GLY A 277 -11.51 21.30 21.07
CA GLY A 277 -12.42 21.93 22.03
C GLY A 277 -13.81 21.29 21.99
N LYS A 278 -14.56 21.43 23.07
CA LYS A 278 -15.85 20.77 23.26
C LYS A 278 -16.86 21.08 22.13
N ASN A 279 -16.97 22.33 21.70
CA ASN A 279 -17.91 22.73 20.65
C ASN A 279 -17.43 22.26 19.28
N ALA A 280 -16.12 22.42 19.02
CA ALA A 280 -15.49 21.94 17.79
C ALA A 280 -15.70 20.42 17.61
N TYR A 281 -15.54 19.65 18.68
CA TYR A 281 -15.77 18.20 18.67
C TYR A 281 -17.22 17.83 18.35
N LEU A 282 -18.20 18.42 19.05
CA LEU A 282 -19.62 18.07 18.88
C LEU A 282 -20.12 18.36 17.46
N GLU A 283 -19.65 19.43 16.84
CA GLU A 283 -20.04 19.77 15.47
C GLU A 283 -19.31 18.93 14.42
N THR A 284 -18.01 18.69 14.59
CA THR A 284 -17.19 17.95 13.61
C THR A 284 -17.50 16.46 13.59
N ARG A 285 -17.75 15.85 14.76
CA ARG A 285 -18.08 14.42 14.88
C ARG A 285 -19.33 14.02 14.08
N ASN A 286 -20.30 14.93 13.97
CA ASN A 286 -21.57 14.67 13.27
C ASN A 286 -21.47 14.84 11.75
N GLN A 287 -20.34 15.33 11.23
CA GLN A 287 -20.15 15.51 9.79
C GLN A 287 -19.77 14.22 9.09
N LYS A 288 -20.12 14.13 7.80
CA LYS A 288 -19.76 13.01 6.94
C LYS A 288 -18.51 13.32 6.12
N ASN A 289 -17.71 12.28 5.86
CA ASN A 289 -16.53 12.34 4.99
C ASN A 289 -15.56 13.44 5.41
N LEU A 290 -15.05 13.32 6.64
CA LEU A 290 -14.09 14.24 7.20
C LEU A 290 -12.71 13.90 6.64
N ASN A 291 -12.05 14.89 6.03
CA ASN A 291 -10.75 14.76 5.41
C ASN A 291 -9.78 15.71 6.10
N VAL A 292 -8.63 15.19 6.53
CA VAL A 292 -7.53 16.00 7.03
C VAL A 292 -6.40 15.97 6.02
N THR A 293 -6.03 17.15 5.51
CA THR A 293 -4.87 17.32 4.66
C THR A 293 -3.71 17.90 5.46
N TYR A 294 -2.60 17.18 5.56
CA TYR A 294 -1.41 17.60 6.28
C TYR A 294 -0.15 17.30 5.48
N SER A 295 0.94 18.00 5.79
CA SER A 295 2.22 17.84 5.09
C SER A 295 3.20 17.08 5.96
N LYS A 296 3.87 16.09 5.37
CA LYS A 296 5.03 15.42 5.99
C LYS A 296 6.18 15.39 4.99
N THR A 297 7.37 15.64 5.51
CA THR A 297 8.55 15.77 4.66
C THR A 297 9.76 14.96 5.10
N ASN A 298 9.84 14.62 6.37
CA ASN A 298 10.93 13.82 6.91
C ASN A 298 10.32 12.47 7.25
N PHE A 299 10.61 11.45 6.45
CA PHE A 299 10.20 10.08 6.71
C PHE A 299 11.43 9.28 7.11
N ASP A 300 11.26 8.39 8.07
CA ASP A 300 12.35 7.55 8.54
C ASP A 300 12.47 6.28 7.69
N LYS A 301 13.60 5.59 7.83
CA LYS A 301 13.75 4.26 7.24
C LYS A 301 12.68 3.33 7.82
N GLY A 302 11.96 2.62 6.96
CA GLY A 302 10.90 1.71 7.40
C GLY A 302 9.52 2.35 7.49
N ASP A 303 9.40 3.67 7.35
CA ASP A 303 8.09 4.32 7.25
C ASP A 303 7.34 3.82 6.00
N VAL A 304 6.06 3.50 6.17
CA VAL A 304 5.18 3.10 5.07
C VAL A 304 4.98 4.29 4.15
N LYS A 305 5.08 4.10 2.84
CA LYS A 305 4.89 5.16 1.86
C LYS A 305 3.41 5.53 1.76
N PRO A 306 3.03 6.83 1.87
CA PRO A 306 1.61 7.25 1.79
C PRO A 306 0.93 6.80 0.51
N GLU A 307 1.72 6.61 -0.54
CA GLU A 307 1.33 6.24 -1.90
C GLU A 307 0.44 5.00 -2.02
N HIS A 308 0.56 4.07 -1.09
CA HIS A 308 -0.12 2.79 -1.16
C HIS A 308 -1.48 2.79 -0.47
N TYR A 309 -1.76 3.76 0.41
CA TYR A 309 -2.89 3.68 1.33
C TYR A 309 -3.61 5.00 1.63
N LEU A 310 -3.06 6.15 1.21
CA LEU A 310 -3.68 7.46 1.40
C LEU A 310 -3.75 8.24 0.08
N PHE A 311 -4.68 9.20 0.02
CA PHE A 311 -4.66 10.19 -1.04
C PHE A 311 -3.48 11.14 -0.80
N TYR A 312 -2.70 11.40 -1.83
CA TYR A 312 -1.48 12.18 -1.68
C TYR A 312 -1.18 13.04 -2.91
N VAL A 313 -0.48 14.14 -2.68
CA VAL A 313 0.24 14.90 -3.69
C VAL A 313 1.72 14.83 -3.35
N ARG A 314 2.52 14.23 -4.23
CA ARG A 314 3.97 14.07 -4.05
C ARG A 314 4.70 15.16 -4.80
N THR A 315 5.57 15.88 -4.09
CA THR A 315 6.44 16.91 -4.63
C THR A 315 7.89 16.46 -4.49
N TYR A 316 8.66 16.57 -5.57
CA TYR A 316 10.10 16.33 -5.53
C TYR A 316 10.80 17.53 -4.89
N ARG A 317 11.58 17.27 -3.85
CA ARG A 317 12.49 18.26 -3.29
C ARG A 317 13.70 18.36 -4.22
N GLN A 318 13.70 19.37 -5.10
CA GLN A 318 14.91 19.71 -5.83
C GLN A 318 15.97 20.14 -4.81
N ARG A 319 16.93 19.26 -4.51
CA ARG A 319 18.19 19.70 -3.93
C ARG A 319 18.85 20.56 -5.01
N CYS A 320 18.82 21.90 -4.90
CA CYS A 320 19.72 22.77 -5.69
C CYS A 320 21.15 22.46 -5.18
N LYS A 321 21.73 21.34 -5.64
CA LYS A 321 23.14 20.98 -5.45
C LYS A 321 23.92 21.77 -6.49
N GLY A 322 24.22 23.02 -6.17
CA GLY A 322 25.04 23.92 -6.99
C GLY A 322 24.28 25.21 -7.32
N THR A 323 24.97 26.34 -7.12
CA THR A 323 24.55 27.73 -7.39
C THR A 323 23.41 27.82 -8.41
N CYS A 324 22.20 28.04 -7.89
CA CYS A 324 21.10 28.63 -8.62
C CYS A 324 21.60 30.01 -9.08
N ARG A 325 21.96 30.13 -10.36
CA ARG A 325 22.49 31.32 -11.02
C ARG A 325 21.36 32.15 -11.58
#